data_AF-A0A2D8GD41-F1
#
_entry.id   AF-A0A2D8GD41-F1
#
_cell.length_a   1.000
_cell.length_b   1.000
_cell.length_c   1.000
_cell.angle_alpha   90.00
_cell.angle_beta   90.00
_cell.angle_gamma   90.00
#
_symmetry.space_group_name_H-M   'P 1'
#
loop_
_entity.id
_entity.type
_entity.pdbx_description
1 polymer ?
#
loop_
_entity_poly.entity_id
_entity_poly.type
_entity_poly.pdbx_seq_one_letter_code
_entity_poly.pdbx_strand_id
1 'polypeptide(L)'
;IIKKSYLEGALDGRLYSYLKTWENNNDIADDIFSETVDYLSIRELIKNIDHFYSDPLNNYIPIPSAILIANMYAKRMNMDKIERYIVSTRDWINSLMLDLDTLNYSKLLEQKVTKYQKN
;
A
#
# COMPACT_ATOMS: atom_id res chain seq x y z
N ILE A 1 -20.04 -3.92 -7.36
CA ILE A 1 -20.17 -2.47 -7.12
C ILE A 1 -19.12 -2.01 -6.12
N ILE A 2 -19.09 -2.51 -4.88
CA ILE A 2 -18.14 -2.08 -3.82
C ILE A 2 -16.66 -2.12 -4.26
N LYS A 3 -16.15 -3.29 -4.70
CA LYS A 3 -14.73 -3.42 -5.13
C LYS A 3 -14.38 -2.44 -6.25
N LYS A 4 -15.28 -2.27 -7.21
CA LYS A 4 -15.13 -1.33 -8.34
C LYS A 4 -15.00 0.10 -7.82
N SER A 5 -15.97 0.58 -7.04
CA SER A 5 -15.97 1.95 -6.54
C SER A 5 -14.77 2.26 -5.65
N TYR A 6 -14.31 1.29 -4.85
CA TYR A 6 -13.09 1.46 -4.04
C TYR A 6 -11.84 1.63 -4.92
N LEU A 7 -11.66 0.76 -5.92
CA LEU A 7 -10.49 0.83 -6.80
C LEU A 7 -10.52 2.08 -7.67
N GLU A 8 -11.67 2.47 -8.21
CA GLU A 8 -11.84 3.72 -8.94
C GLU A 8 -11.48 4.91 -8.05
N GLY A 9 -12.01 4.98 -6.83
CA GLY A 9 -11.66 6.05 -5.89
C GLY A 9 -10.18 6.09 -5.52
N ALA A 10 -9.52 4.94 -5.39
CA ALA A 10 -8.08 4.87 -5.13
C ALA A 10 -7.25 5.38 -6.32
N LEU A 11 -7.63 5.02 -7.55
CA LEU A 11 -6.97 5.48 -8.77
C LEU A 11 -7.22 6.98 -9.01
N ASP A 12 -8.44 7.46 -8.77
CA ASP A 12 -8.79 8.88 -8.86
C ASP A 12 -8.02 9.69 -7.81
N GLY A 13 -7.91 9.18 -6.58
CA GLY A 13 -7.12 9.81 -5.52
C GLY A 13 -5.64 9.93 -5.88
N ARG A 14 -5.07 8.86 -6.45
CA ARG A 14 -3.70 8.90 -6.97
C ARG A 14 -3.54 9.92 -8.10
N LEU A 15 -4.45 9.93 -9.08
CA LEU A 15 -4.41 10.88 -10.19
C LEU A 15 -4.51 12.33 -9.68
N TYR A 16 -5.40 12.59 -8.72
CA TYR A 16 -5.50 13.89 -8.06
C TYR A 16 -4.18 14.30 -7.41
N SER A 17 -3.55 13.40 -6.64
CA SER A 17 -2.24 13.66 -6.02
C SER A 17 -1.15 13.95 -7.05
N TYR A 18 -1.09 13.18 -8.13
CA TYR A 18 -0.16 13.45 -9.24
C TYR A 18 -0.36 14.85 -9.80
N LEU A 19 -1.60 15.21 -10.17
CA LEU A 19 -1.90 16.52 -10.76
C LEU A 19 -1.57 17.68 -9.80
N LYS A 20 -1.81 17.50 -8.50
CA LYS A 20 -1.48 18.50 -7.48
C LYS A 20 0.03 18.66 -7.27
N THR A 21 0.79 17.58 -7.31
CA THR A 21 2.25 17.66 -7.26
C THR A 21 2.78 18.29 -8.55
N TRP A 22 2.26 17.89 -9.71
CA TRP A 22 2.69 18.36 -11.02
C TRP A 22 2.49 19.87 -11.20
N GLU A 23 1.37 20.40 -10.69
CA GLU A 23 1.08 21.86 -10.66
C GLU A 23 2.21 22.66 -9.99
N ASN A 24 2.90 22.07 -9.00
CA ASN A 24 3.99 22.71 -8.27
C ASN A 24 5.37 22.37 -8.84
N ASN A 25 5.61 21.10 -9.16
CA ASN A 25 6.87 20.59 -9.70
C ASN A 25 6.59 19.33 -10.52
N ASN A 26 6.71 19.45 -11.84
CA ASN A 26 6.48 18.37 -12.79
C ASN A 26 7.52 17.25 -12.67
N ASP A 27 8.80 17.58 -12.53
CA ASP A 27 9.87 16.58 -12.43
C ASP A 27 9.67 15.65 -11.22
N ILE A 28 9.28 16.22 -10.07
CA ILE A 28 8.97 15.45 -8.86
C ILE A 28 7.72 14.59 -9.06
N ALA A 29 6.68 15.11 -9.72
CA ALA A 29 5.48 14.35 -9.97
C ALA A 29 5.75 13.15 -10.88
N ASP A 30 6.49 13.36 -11.97
CA ASP A 30 6.82 12.32 -12.93
C ASP A 30 7.71 11.23 -12.32
N ASP A 31 8.63 11.60 -11.42
CA ASP A 31 9.48 10.64 -10.69
C ASP A 31 8.68 9.82 -9.66
N ILE A 32 7.97 10.50 -8.75
CA ILE A 32 7.23 9.85 -7.65
C ILE A 32 6.08 8.99 -8.16
N PHE A 33 5.40 9.42 -9.22
CA PHE A 33 4.24 8.74 -9.79
C PHE A 33 4.56 7.96 -11.08
N SER A 34 5.83 7.56 -11.25
CA SER A 34 6.32 6.80 -12.42
C SER A 34 5.81 5.36 -12.49
N GLU A 35 5.16 4.87 -11.43
CA GLU A 35 4.66 3.51 -11.35
C GLU A 35 3.44 3.26 -12.24
N THR A 36 3.31 2.02 -12.72
CA THR A 36 2.18 1.64 -13.58
C THR A 36 0.97 1.23 -12.77
N VAL A 37 -0.14 1.92 -12.94
CA VAL A 37 -1.42 1.63 -12.26
C VAL A 37 -2.60 1.40 -13.22
N ASP A 38 -2.44 1.71 -14.50
CA ASP A 38 -3.51 1.88 -15.49
C ASP A 38 -3.47 0.86 -16.64
N TYR A 39 -2.62 -0.17 -16.55
CA TYR A 39 -2.50 -1.18 -17.60
C TYR A 39 -3.72 -2.12 -17.67
N LEU A 40 -4.32 -2.40 -16.51
CA LEU A 40 -5.50 -3.26 -16.40
C LEU A 40 -6.78 -2.43 -16.38
N SER A 41 -7.82 -2.89 -17.07
CA SER A 41 -9.17 -2.37 -16.83
C SER A 41 -9.61 -2.67 -15.39
N ILE A 42 -10.55 -1.90 -14.83
CA ILE A 42 -11.04 -2.13 -13.46
C ILE A 42 -11.52 -3.57 -13.25
N ARG A 43 -12.16 -4.18 -14.26
CA ARG A 43 -12.61 -5.58 -14.18
C ARG A 43 -11.44 -6.55 -14.07
N GLU A 44 -10.40 -6.34 -14.87
CA GLU A 44 -9.20 -7.18 -14.85
C GLU A 44 -8.38 -6.94 -13.58
N LEU A 45 -8.29 -5.70 -13.11
CA LEU A 45 -7.65 -5.34 -11.86
C LEU A 45 -8.30 -6.06 -10.68
N ILE A 46 -9.63 -6.05 -10.59
CA ILE A 46 -10.37 -6.82 -9.57
C ILE A 46 -10.01 -8.30 -9.65
N LYS A 47 -10.01 -8.89 -10.84
CA LYS A 47 -9.71 -10.32 -11.02
C LYS A 47 -8.28 -10.66 -10.58
N ASN A 48 -7.31 -9.82 -10.93
CA ASN A 48 -5.91 -10.03 -10.58
C ASN A 48 -5.67 -9.83 -9.08
N ILE A 49 -6.30 -8.82 -8.47
CA ILE A 49 -6.24 -8.60 -7.02
C ILE A 49 -6.90 -9.75 -6.26
N ASP A 50 -8.06 -10.23 -6.70
CA ASP A 50 -8.73 -11.39 -6.09
C ASP A 50 -7.87 -12.65 -6.18
N HIS A 51 -7.17 -12.85 -7.30
CA HIS A 51 -6.21 -13.94 -7.43
C HIS A 51 -4.99 -13.75 -6.51
N PHE A 52 -4.44 -12.54 -6.43
CA PHE A 52 -3.32 -12.22 -5.56
C PHE A 52 -3.62 -12.54 -4.08
N TYR A 53 -4.81 -12.17 -3.59
CA TYR A 53 -5.25 -12.48 -2.22
C TYR A 53 -5.78 -13.91 -2.05
N SER A 54 -5.80 -14.74 -3.09
CA SER A 54 -6.08 -16.17 -2.90
C SER A 54 -4.96 -16.90 -2.16
N ASP A 55 -3.74 -16.33 -2.15
CA ASP A 55 -2.65 -16.77 -1.29
C ASP A 55 -2.77 -16.10 0.10
N PRO A 56 -2.92 -16.89 1.18
CA PRO A 56 -3.04 -16.36 2.54
C PRO A 56 -1.86 -15.48 2.98
N LEU A 57 -0.67 -15.67 2.41
CA LEU A 57 0.51 -14.84 2.72
C LEU A 57 0.39 -13.41 2.18
N ASN A 58 -0.62 -13.13 1.36
CA ASN A 58 -0.86 -11.80 0.81
C ASN A 58 -1.94 -11.02 1.55
N ASN A 59 -2.73 -11.65 2.44
CA ASN A 59 -3.93 -11.06 3.05
C ASN A 59 -3.70 -9.74 3.80
N TYR A 60 -2.49 -9.51 4.30
CA TYR A 60 -2.13 -8.30 5.05
C TYR A 60 -1.45 -7.23 4.18
N ILE A 61 -1.20 -7.51 2.90
CA ILE A 61 -0.67 -6.52 1.95
C ILE A 61 -1.80 -5.52 1.63
N PRO A 62 -1.58 -4.20 1.76
CA PRO A 62 -2.58 -3.20 1.45
C PRO A 62 -3.03 -3.21 -0.02
N ILE A 63 -4.29 -2.85 -0.25
CA ILE A 63 -4.87 -2.78 -1.60
C ILE A 63 -4.06 -1.87 -2.54
N PRO A 64 -3.55 -0.68 -2.13
CA PRO A 64 -2.71 0.14 -3.02
C PRO A 64 -1.48 -0.61 -3.55
N SER A 65 -0.81 -1.40 -2.70
CA SER A 65 0.34 -2.20 -3.13
C SER A 65 -0.09 -3.35 -4.05
N ALA A 66 -1.24 -3.99 -3.77
CA ALA A 66 -1.80 -5.01 -4.65
C ALA A 66 -2.18 -4.48 -6.04
N ILE A 67 -2.64 -3.23 -6.16
CA ILE A 67 -2.89 -2.57 -7.45
C ILE A 67 -1.62 -2.52 -8.29
N LEU A 68 -0.50 -2.13 -7.68
CA LEU A 68 0.80 -2.07 -8.36
C LEU A 68 1.27 -3.45 -8.78
N ILE A 69 1.26 -4.41 -7.86
CA ILE A 69 1.67 -5.79 -8.14
C ILE A 69 0.85 -6.40 -9.29
N ALA A 70 -0.47 -6.20 -9.29
CA ALA A 70 -1.35 -6.67 -10.35
C ALA A 70 -0.98 -6.08 -11.72
N ASN A 71 -0.71 -4.78 -11.78
CA ASN A 71 -0.27 -4.12 -13.01
C ASN A 71 1.14 -4.57 -13.45
N MET A 72 2.06 -4.81 -12.52
CA MET A 72 3.40 -5.33 -12.83
C MET A 72 3.34 -6.74 -13.43
N TYR A 73 2.50 -7.62 -12.87
CA TYR A 73 2.25 -8.95 -13.42
C TYR A 73 1.65 -8.86 -14.83
N ALA A 74 0.63 -8.03 -15.01
CA ALA A 74 -0.03 -7.86 -16.30
C ALA A 74 0.91 -7.30 -17.38
N LYS A 75 1.80 -6.37 -17.01
CA LYS A 75 2.87 -5.86 -17.87
C LYS A 75 4.02 -6.85 -18.14
N ARG A 76 4.01 -8.02 -17.51
CA ARG A 76 5.09 -9.02 -17.61
C ARG A 76 6.46 -8.44 -17.26
N MET A 77 6.51 -7.63 -16.21
CA MET A 77 7.78 -7.18 -15.66
C MET A 77 8.62 -8.37 -15.19
N ASN A 78 9.92 -8.18 -15.05
CA ASN A 78 10.82 -9.22 -14.55
C ASN A 78 10.31 -9.75 -13.19
N MET A 79 10.15 -11.08 -13.09
CA MET A 79 9.56 -11.74 -11.93
C MET A 79 10.36 -11.48 -10.65
N ASP A 80 11.69 -11.49 -10.70
CA ASP A 80 12.53 -11.21 -9.54
C ASP A 80 12.29 -9.79 -9.00
N LYS A 81 11.98 -8.82 -9.86
CA LYS A 81 11.60 -7.45 -9.43
C LYS A 81 10.25 -7.45 -8.73
N ILE A 82 9.28 -8.21 -9.23
CA ILE A 82 7.94 -8.30 -8.64
C ILE A 82 8.02 -8.97 -7.27
N GLU A 83 8.74 -10.08 -7.17
CA GLU A 83 8.93 -10.82 -5.91
C GLU A 83 9.66 -9.97 -4.87
N ARG A 84 10.74 -9.27 -5.25
CA ARG A 84 11.41 -8.34 -4.35
C ARG A 84 10.47 -7.25 -3.85
N TYR A 85 9.64 -6.69 -4.73
CA TYR A 85 8.66 -5.69 -4.33
C TYR A 85 7.64 -6.24 -3.31
N ILE A 86 7.14 -7.46 -3.54
CA ILE A 86 6.23 -8.14 -2.61
C ILE A 86 6.90 -8.37 -1.24
N VAL A 87 8.14 -8.87 -1.22
CA VAL A 87 8.89 -9.11 0.01
C VAL A 87 9.13 -7.80 0.76
N SER A 88 9.67 -6.77 0.09
CA SER A 88 9.88 -5.45 0.71
C SER A 88 8.59 -4.84 1.26
N THR A 89 7.46 -5.04 0.56
CA THR A 89 6.14 -4.58 1.04
C THR A 89 5.76 -5.28 2.34
N ARG A 90 5.94 -6.61 2.41
CA ARG A 90 5.66 -7.39 3.62
C ARG A 90 6.55 -6.97 4.79
N ASP A 91 7.85 -6.81 4.55
CA ASP A 91 8.82 -6.40 5.58
C ASP A 91 8.50 -5.01 6.12
N TRP A 92 8.11 -4.08 5.24
CA TRP A 92 7.69 -2.74 5.65
C TRP A 92 6.42 -2.79 6.52
N ILE A 93 5.39 -3.53 6.12
CA ILE A 93 4.16 -3.67 6.93
C ILE A 93 4.47 -4.31 8.28
N ASN A 94 5.30 -5.35 8.32
CA ASN A 94 5.71 -6.00 9.56
C ASN A 94 6.43 -5.03 10.48
N SER A 95 7.32 -4.19 9.93
CA SER A 95 8.02 -3.15 10.69
C SER A 95 7.04 -2.13 11.28
N LEU A 96 6.07 -1.65 10.47
CA LEU A 96 5.03 -0.74 10.95
C LEU A 96 4.16 -1.35 12.07
N MET A 97 3.84 -2.64 11.99
CA MET A 97 3.08 -3.31 13.05
C MET A 97 3.89 -3.42 14.35
N LEU A 98 5.16 -3.78 14.26
CA LEU A 98 6.06 -3.84 15.43
C LEU A 98 6.24 -2.45 16.08
N ASP A 99 6.40 -1.40 15.26
CA ASP A 99 6.50 -0.02 15.74
C ASP A 99 5.22 0.42 16.45
N LEU A 100 4.05 0.06 15.93
CA LEU A 100 2.77 0.37 16.55
C LEU A 100 2.61 -0.34 17.91
N ASP A 101 3.01 -1.60 17.99
CA ASP A 101 2.94 -2.38 19.24
C ASP A 101 3.87 -1.80 20.30
N THR A 102 5.11 -1.47 19.93
CA THR A 102 6.08 -0.85 20.85
C THR A 102 5.63 0.51 21.36
N LEU A 103 5.01 1.34 20.52
CA LEU A 103 4.37 2.60 20.93
C LEU A 103 3.24 2.36 21.95
N ASN A 104 2.40 1.35 21.73
CA ASN A 104 1.34 0.98 22.67
C ASN A 104 1.90 0.53 24.03
N TYR A 105 2.95 -0.31 24.04
CA TYR A 105 3.60 -0.72 25.28
C TYR A 105 4.20 0.46 26.06
N SER A 106 4.85 1.39 25.36
CA SER A 106 5.41 2.60 25.97
C SER A 106 4.34 3.42 26.67
N LYS A 107 3.20 3.63 26.00
CA LYS A 107 2.04 4.35 26.56
C LYS A 107 1.46 3.66 27.80
N LEU A 108 1.38 2.34 27.82
CA LEU A 108 0.92 1.58 28.99
C LEU A 108 1.87 1.73 30.20
N LEU A 109 3.18 1.78 29.96
CA LEU A 109 4.17 1.99 31.01
C LEU A 109 4.08 3.41 31.59
N GLU A 110 3.95 4.43 30.75
CA GLU A 110 3.73 5.81 31.19
C GLU A 110 2.47 5.97 32.07
N GLN A 111 1.37 5.31 31.68
CA GLN A 111 0.15 5.29 32.48
C GLN A 111 0.36 4.66 33.86
N LYS A 112 1.13 3.56 33.93
CA LYS A 112 1.47 2.94 35.22
C LYS A 112 2.31 3.89 36.08
N VAL A 113 3.37 4.48 35.54
CA VAL A 113 4.25 5.41 36.28
C VAL A 113 3.44 6.60 36.81
N THR A 114 2.62 7.21 35.97
CA THR A 114 1.76 8.34 36.36
C THR A 114 0.78 7.97 37.48
N LYS A 115 0.23 6.74 37.45
CA LYS A 115 -0.65 6.23 38.52
C LYS A 115 0.07 6.08 39.85
N TYR A 116 1.32 5.61 39.84
CA TYR A 116 2.11 5.47 41.07
C TYR A 116 2.63 6.79 41.62
N GLN A 117 2.86 7.80 40.78
CA GLN A 117 3.32 9.14 41.20
C GLN A 117 2.20 10.05 41.74
N LYS A 118 0.93 9.70 41.51
CA LYS A 118 -0.25 10.44 42.04
C LYS A 118 -0.75 9.93 43.39
N ASN A 119 -0.14 8.87 43.93
CA ASN A 119 -0.33 8.38 45.31
C ASN A 119 0.88 8.75 46.15
#